data_AF-A0A1I6J1H8-F1
#
_entry.id   AF-A0A1I6J1H8-F1
#
_cell.length_a   1.000
_cell.length_b   1.000
_cell.length_c   1.000
_cell.angle_alpha   90.00
_cell.angle_beta   90.00
_cell.angle_gamma   90.00
#
_symmetry.space_group_name_H-M   'P 1'
#
loop_
_entity.id
_entity.type
_entity.pdbx_description
1 polymer ?
#
loop_
_entity_poly.entity_id
_entity_poly.type
_entity_poly.pdbx_seq_one_letter_code
_entity_poly.pdbx_strand_id
1 'polypeptide(L)'
;MQAERESRAGWLAIGVVWAVAVVGSAVVVSLAYAGTAAWFGDSGPLGVYDALGVVLATSVVGALAAQLATRRPPGFVVRASASVGGAAAVVAVAALAVTPTLSA
;
A
#
# COMPACT_ATOMS: atom_id res chain seq x y z
N MET A 1 -30.31 -8.15 5.49
CA MET A 1 -29.85 -9.08 4.41
C MET A 1 -29.05 -8.39 3.29
N GLN A 2 -29.63 -7.64 2.35
CA GLN A 2 -28.87 -7.02 1.23
C GLN A 2 -27.94 -5.88 1.68
N ALA A 3 -28.43 -4.96 2.53
CA ALA A 3 -27.63 -3.83 3.04
C ALA A 3 -26.41 -4.24 3.90
N GLU A 4 -26.50 -5.35 4.64
CA GLU A 4 -25.39 -5.89 5.43
C GLU A 4 -24.30 -6.54 4.55
N ARG A 5 -24.70 -7.22 3.47
CA ARG A 5 -23.75 -7.77 2.49
C ARG A 5 -23.01 -6.66 1.74
N GLU A 6 -23.70 -5.56 1.42
CA GLU A 6 -23.11 -4.39 0.79
C GLU A 6 -22.10 -3.67 1.70
N SER A 7 -22.40 -3.53 2.99
CA SER A 7 -21.45 -2.99 3.98
C SER A 7 -20.20 -3.88 4.07
N ARG A 8 -20.37 -5.20 4.18
CA ARG A 8 -19.25 -6.16 4.22
C ARG A 8 -18.36 -6.07 2.97
N ALA A 9 -18.94 -5.95 1.78
CA ALA A 9 -18.17 -5.84 0.54
C ALA A 9 -17.30 -4.57 0.50
N GLY A 10 -17.81 -3.43 0.96
CA GLY A 10 -17.05 -2.19 1.06
C GLY A 10 -15.88 -2.27 2.04
N TRP A 11 -16.05 -2.95 3.17
CA TRP A 11 -14.98 -3.17 4.14
C TRP A 11 -13.95 -4.21 3.70
N LEU A 12 -14.37 -5.24 2.95
CA LEU A 12 -13.44 -6.22 2.36
C LEU A 12 -12.49 -5.56 1.35
N ALA A 13 -12.98 -4.61 0.55
CA ALA A 13 -12.13 -3.85 -0.38
C ALA A 13 -11.01 -3.09 0.34
N ILE A 14 -11.29 -2.50 1.50
CA ILE A 14 -10.27 -1.83 2.35
C ILE A 14 -9.22 -2.85 2.79
N GLY A 15 -9.65 -4.00 3.30
CA GLY A 15 -8.76 -5.07 3.74
C GLY A 15 -7.85 -5.60 2.62
N VAL A 16 -8.35 -5.69 1.39
CA VAL A 16 -7.55 -6.09 0.22
C VAL A 16 -6.47 -5.06 -0.09
N VAL A 17 -6.79 -3.76 -0.07
CA VAL A 17 -5.79 -2.70 -0.29
C VAL A 17 -4.69 -2.77 0.77
N TRP A 18 -5.06 -2.99 2.04
CA TRP A 18 -4.08 -3.13 3.12
C TRP A 18 -3.20 -4.37 2.93
N ALA A 19 -3.78 -5.49 2.52
CA ALA A 19 -3.02 -6.71 2.23
C ALA A 19 -2.00 -6.47 1.11
N VAL A 20 -2.37 -5.76 0.04
CA VAL A 20 -1.45 -5.39 -1.05
C VAL A 20 -0.32 -4.51 -0.53
N ALA A 21 -0.62 -3.50 0.28
CA ALA A 21 0.39 -2.63 0.88
C ALA A 21 1.36 -3.40 1.78
N VAL A 22 0.85 -4.33 2.61
CA VAL A 22 1.65 -5.16 3.51
C VAL A 22 2.56 -6.09 2.71
N VAL A 23 2.02 -6.83 1.74
CA VAL A 23 2.79 -7.78 0.93
C VAL A 23 3.85 -7.05 0.11
N GLY A 24 3.47 -5.97 -0.58
CA GLY A 24 4.41 -5.17 -1.37
C GLY A 24 5.54 -4.60 -0.51
N SER A 25 5.21 -4.03 0.65
CA SER A 25 6.20 -3.48 1.58
C SER A 25 7.13 -4.55 2.15
N ALA A 26 6.58 -5.71 2.54
CA ALA A 26 7.36 -6.82 3.07
C ALA A 26 8.37 -7.36 2.03
N VAL A 27 7.98 -7.44 0.75
CA VAL A 27 8.87 -7.81 -0.34
C VAL A 27 10.01 -6.79 -0.48
N VAL A 28 9.70 -5.49 -0.53
CA VAL A 28 10.72 -4.43 -0.65
C VAL A 28 11.71 -4.49 0.52
N VAL A 29 11.21 -4.57 1.75
CA VAL A 29 12.04 -4.69 2.97
C VAL A 29 12.94 -5.92 2.88
N SER A 30 12.39 -7.08 2.53
CA SER A 30 13.16 -8.33 2.46
C SER A 30 14.29 -8.25 1.43
N LEU A 31 14.01 -7.67 0.25
CA LEU A 31 15.01 -7.50 -0.80
C LEU A 31 16.09 -6.49 -0.40
N ALA A 32 15.73 -5.41 0.31
CA ALA A 32 16.69 -4.44 0.83
C ALA A 32 17.66 -5.11 1.82
N TYR A 33 17.15 -5.89 2.77
CA TYR A 33 17.98 -6.67 3.69
C TYR A 33 18.77 -7.80 3.03
N ALA A 34 18.33 -8.30 1.87
CA ALA A 34 19.09 -9.25 1.06
C ALA A 34 20.22 -8.59 0.24
N GLY A 35 20.39 -7.27 0.31
CA GLY A 35 21.45 -6.53 -0.38
C GLY A 35 21.07 -6.01 -1.77
N THR A 36 19.78 -5.93 -2.09
CA THR A 36 19.33 -5.33 -3.35
C THR A 36 19.61 -3.82 -3.34
N ALA A 37 20.54 -3.37 -4.18
CA ALA A 37 20.97 -1.98 -4.24
C ALA A 37 20.39 -1.18 -5.42
N ALA A 38 19.87 -1.87 -6.45
CA ALA A 38 19.32 -1.22 -7.64
C ALA A 38 17.80 -1.37 -7.69
N TRP A 39 17.11 -0.22 -7.73
CA TRP A 39 15.66 -0.12 -7.69
C TRP A 39 15.19 0.77 -8.83
N PHE A 40 14.47 0.20 -9.79
CA PHE A 40 13.93 0.94 -10.95
C PHE A 40 14.96 1.79 -11.73
N GLY A 41 16.22 1.35 -11.78
CA GLY A 41 17.31 2.05 -12.46
C GLY A 41 18.04 3.07 -11.58
N ASP A 42 17.58 3.32 -10.35
CA ASP A 42 18.34 4.04 -9.34
C ASP A 42 19.16 3.06 -8.50
N SER A 43 20.48 3.26 -8.47
CA SER A 43 21.42 2.53 -7.62
C SER A 43 21.90 3.35 -6.42
N GLY A 44 21.32 4.54 -6.22
CA GLY A 44 21.58 5.38 -5.07
C GLY A 44 21.00 4.80 -3.78
N PRO A 45 21.49 5.27 -2.62
CA PRO A 45 21.04 4.78 -1.32
C PRO A 45 19.53 4.98 -1.11
N LEU A 46 18.91 5.96 -1.78
CA LEU A 46 17.49 6.26 -1.62
C LEU A 46 16.57 5.46 -2.56
N GLY A 47 17.09 4.67 -3.50
CA GLY A 47 16.27 3.96 -4.50
C GLY A 47 15.24 2.99 -3.89
N VAL A 48 15.50 2.46 -2.69
CA VAL A 48 14.52 1.61 -1.97
C VAL A 48 13.21 2.37 -1.67
N TYR A 49 13.29 3.69 -1.47
CA TYR A 49 12.10 4.52 -1.23
C TYR A 49 11.27 4.72 -2.50
N ASP A 50 11.87 4.66 -3.68
CA ASP A 50 11.12 4.67 -4.95
C ASP A 50 10.26 3.41 -5.05
N ALA A 51 10.80 2.25 -4.67
CA ALA A 51 10.04 1.00 -4.64
C ALA A 51 8.88 1.05 -3.63
N LEU A 52 9.10 1.60 -2.44
CA LEU A 52 8.03 1.84 -1.47
C LEU A 52 6.99 2.85 -1.99
N GLY A 53 7.42 3.87 -2.72
CA GLY A 53 6.55 4.83 -3.40
C GLY A 53 5.64 4.16 -4.42
N VAL A 54 6.17 3.21 -5.20
CA VAL A 54 5.39 2.40 -6.16
C VAL A 54 4.36 1.53 -5.43
N VAL A 55 4.70 0.92 -4.30
CA VAL A 55 3.75 0.14 -3.48
C VAL A 55 2.60 1.03 -3.00
N LEU A 56 2.90 2.23 -2.52
CA LEU A 56 1.88 3.19 -2.09
C LEU A 56 0.99 3.63 -3.25
N ALA A 57 1.58 4.02 -4.38
CA ALA A 57 0.86 4.45 -5.57
C ALA A 57 -0.07 3.33 -6.08
N THR A 58 0.41 2.10 -6.14
CA THR A 58 -0.38 0.92 -6.54
C THR A 58 -1.55 0.69 -5.58
N SER A 59 -1.33 0.88 -4.27
CA SER A 59 -2.38 0.75 -3.26
C SER A 59 -3.46 1.83 -3.40
N VAL A 60 -3.06 3.08 -3.71
CA VAL A 60 -4.00 4.18 -3.99
C VAL A 60 -4.83 3.90 -5.23
N VAL A 61 -4.19 3.51 -6.34
CA VAL A 61 -4.89 3.15 -7.58
C VAL A 61 -5.84 1.98 -7.34
N GLY A 62 -5.40 0.96 -6.60
CA GLY A 62 -6.23 -0.18 -6.20
C GLY A 62 -7.45 0.23 -5.37
N ALA A 63 -7.26 1.13 -4.40
CA ALA A 63 -8.35 1.66 -3.58
C ALA A 63 -9.39 2.44 -4.41
N LEU A 64 -8.93 3.26 -5.35
CA LEU A 64 -9.80 4.02 -6.26
C LEU A 64 -10.54 3.07 -7.22
N ALA A 65 -9.84 2.10 -7.81
CA ALA A 65 -10.42 1.11 -8.71
C ALA A 65 -11.49 0.27 -8.02
N ALA A 66 -11.21 -0.22 -6.81
CA ALA A 66 -12.16 -0.99 -6.01
C ALA A 66 -13.45 -0.18 -5.74
N GLN A 67 -13.31 1.11 -5.44
CA GLN A 67 -14.47 1.96 -5.19
C GLN A 67 -15.24 2.30 -6.47
N LEU A 68 -14.56 2.53 -7.59
CA LEU A 68 -15.18 2.73 -8.90
C LEU A 68 -16.03 1.51 -9.29
N ALA A 69 -15.51 0.30 -9.03
CA ALA A 69 -16.22 -0.95 -9.29
C ALA A 69 -17.52 -1.08 -8.46
N THR A 70 -17.56 -0.52 -7.25
CA THR A 70 -18.75 -0.59 -6.37
C THR A 70 -19.90 0.35 -6.74
N ARG A 71 -19.70 1.30 -7.67
CA ARG A 71 -20.73 2.18 -8.27
C ARG A 71 -21.77 2.80 -7.30
N ARG A 72 -21.48 3.02 -6.01
CA ARG A 72 -22.43 3.64 -5.05
C ARG A 72 -21.74 4.63 -4.09
N PRO A 73 -22.26 5.87 -3.95
CA PRO A 73 -21.55 6.98 -3.29
C PRO A 73 -21.61 7.07 -1.76
N PRO A 74 -22.52 6.45 -0.97
CA PRO A 74 -22.58 6.76 0.45
C PRO A 74 -21.34 6.21 1.17
N GLY A 75 -20.55 7.13 1.75
CA GLY A 75 -19.33 6.80 2.48
C GLY A 75 -18.08 6.58 1.63
N PHE A 76 -18.08 6.95 0.34
CA PHE A 76 -16.91 6.85 -0.55
C PHE A 76 -15.66 7.48 0.07
N VAL A 77 -15.75 8.75 0.47
CA VAL A 77 -14.61 9.51 1.00
C VAL A 77 -14.03 8.83 2.24
N VAL A 78 -14.89 8.37 3.17
CA VAL A 78 -14.43 7.70 4.39
C VAL A 78 -13.72 6.38 4.07
N ARG A 79 -14.27 5.56 3.16
CA ARG A 79 -13.65 4.29 2.77
C ARG A 79 -12.36 4.48 1.98
N ALA A 80 -12.31 5.46 1.08
CA ALA A 80 -11.09 5.84 0.37
C ALA A 80 -10.00 6.29 1.33
N SER A 81 -10.33 7.22 2.22
CA SER A 81 -9.39 7.75 3.21
C SER A 81 -8.89 6.66 4.16
N ALA A 82 -9.77 5.74 4.60
CA ALA A 82 -9.36 4.61 5.43
C ALA A 82 -8.44 3.63 4.67
N SER A 83 -8.72 3.35 3.40
CA SER A 83 -7.89 2.49 2.55
C SER A 83 -6.50 3.09 2.34
N VAL A 84 -6.46 4.34 1.86
CA VAL A 84 -5.22 5.05 1.54
C VAL A 84 -4.44 5.37 2.80
N GLY A 85 -5.11 5.79 3.88
CA GLY A 85 -4.47 6.07 5.17
C GLY A 85 -3.82 4.83 5.78
N GLY A 86 -4.50 3.68 5.73
CA GLY A 86 -3.90 2.42 6.19
C GLY A 86 -2.70 1.99 5.33
N ALA A 87 -2.80 2.08 4.01
CA ALA A 87 -1.68 1.80 3.12
C ALA A 87 -0.48 2.75 3.37
N ALA A 88 -0.74 4.03 3.55
CA ALA A 88 0.28 5.02 3.89
C ALA A 88 0.96 4.72 5.23
N ALA A 89 0.20 4.30 6.25
CA ALA A 89 0.75 3.89 7.54
C ALA A 89 1.67 2.66 7.40
N VAL A 90 1.26 1.65 6.64
CA VAL A 90 2.07 0.45 6.37
C VAL A 90 3.38 0.82 5.67
N VAL A 91 3.29 1.64 4.62
CA VAL A 91 4.47 2.07 3.86
C VAL A 91 5.39 2.94 4.71
N ALA A 92 4.85 3.80 5.58
CA ALA A 92 5.65 4.61 6.50
C ALA A 92 6.43 3.73 7.50
N VAL A 93 5.80 2.68 8.03
CA VAL A 93 6.49 1.70 8.90
C VAL A 93 7.59 0.98 8.13
N ALA A 94 7.32 0.56 6.89
CA ALA A 94 8.32 -0.09 6.04
C ALA A 94 9.49 0.84 5.71
N ALA A 95 9.22 2.12 5.45
CA ALA A 95 10.22 3.15 5.21
C ALA A 95 11.15 3.31 6.43
N LEU A 96 10.60 3.34 7.65
CA LEU A 96 11.41 3.33 8.86
C LEU A 96 12.23 2.04 9.01
N ALA A 97 11.65 0.90 8.66
CA ALA A 97 12.31 -0.40 8.77
C ALA A 97 13.51 -0.56 7.83
N VAL A 98 13.52 0.09 6.66
CA VAL A 98 14.68 0.05 5.73
C VAL A 98 15.77 1.07 6.07
N THR A 99 15.54 2.02 6.98
CA THR A 99 16.58 3.00 7.36
C THR A 99 17.94 2.39 7.76
N PRO A 100 18.02 1.24 8.46
CA PRO A 100 19.32 0.65 8.81
C PRO A 100 20.11 0.14 7.60
N THR A 101 19.45 -0.21 6.50
CA THR A 101 20.13 -0.73 5.29
C THR A 101 20.85 0.36 4.50
N LEU A 102 20.67 1.63 4.87
CA LEU A 102 21.31 2.79 4.23
C LEU A 102 22.69 3.10 4.81
N SER A 103 22.97 2.58 6.00
CA SER A 103 24.21 2.82 6.76
C SER A 103 25.16 1.63 6.72
N ALA A 104 24.75 0.52 6.08
CA ALA A 104 25.50 -0.72 5.94
C ALA A 104 26.32 -0.70 4.65
#